data_AF-A0A0A0L566-F1
#
_entry.id   AF-A0A0A0L566-F1
#
_cell.length_a   1.000
_cell.length_b   1.000
_cell.length_c   1.000
_cell.angle_alpha   90.00
_cell.angle_beta   90.00
_cell.angle_gamma   90.00
#
_symmetry.space_group_name_H-M   'P 1'
#
loop_
_entity.id
_entity.type
_entity.pdbx_description
1 polymer ?
#
loop_
_entity_poly.entity_id
_entity_poly.type
_entity_poly.pdbx_seq_one_letter_code
_entity_poly.pdbx_strand_id
1 'polypeptide(L)'
;MIQLFKPLLAHLLCLPIPTIAALPGHAAAGGLVLALAHDYLVMRSDRGVLYMSELDLGATLPDYFIALAKSKIGSSSVRRDVFLRGMKVRGETAVKMGLAESAHQGEDGVMEAAVRLGEELAARNWDGDVYAEIRKSLYPEISGLLGLTTKVITISKL
;
A
#
# COMPACT_ATOMS: atom_id res chain seq x y z
N MET A 1 11.82 -16.78 -1.72
CA MET A 1 11.21 -15.58 -1.09
C MET A 1 10.40 -14.76 -2.09
N ILE A 2 10.98 -14.23 -3.18
CA ILE A 2 10.25 -13.42 -4.19
C ILE A 2 9.05 -14.15 -4.81
N GLN A 3 9.17 -15.46 -5.08
CA GLN A 3 8.08 -16.28 -5.64
C GLN A 3 6.86 -16.41 -4.71
N LEU A 4 7.04 -16.29 -3.39
CA LEU A 4 5.94 -16.31 -2.42
C LEU A 4 5.31 -14.93 -2.21
N PHE A 5 6.05 -13.87 -2.55
CA PHE A 5 5.59 -12.50 -2.35
C PHE A 5 4.55 -12.08 -3.39
N LYS A 6 4.72 -12.53 -4.65
CA LYS A 6 3.76 -12.27 -5.72
C LYS A 6 2.33 -12.77 -5.41
N PRO A 7 2.10 -14.04 -5.01
CA PRO A 7 0.76 -14.50 -4.62
C PRO A 7 0.24 -13.83 -3.35
N LEU A 8 1.10 -13.42 -2.41
CA LEU A 8 0.68 -12.62 -1.25
C LEU A 8 0.05 -11.28 -1.68
N LEU A 9 0.71 -10.55 -2.59
CA LEU A 9 0.15 -9.30 -3.11
C LEU A 9 -1.16 -9.55 -3.87
N ALA A 10 -1.23 -10.62 -4.66
CA ALA A 10 -2.44 -11.00 -5.38
C ALA A 10 -3.63 -11.21 -4.43
N HIS A 11 -3.43 -11.94 -3.34
CA HIS A 11 -4.47 -12.14 -2.32
C HIS A 11 -4.87 -10.82 -1.65
N LEU A 12 -3.92 -9.95 -1.31
CA LEU A 12 -4.21 -8.67 -0.67
C LEU A 12 -5.06 -7.77 -1.57
N LEU A 13 -4.73 -7.67 -2.86
CA LEU A 13 -5.52 -6.90 -3.83
C LEU A 13 -6.95 -7.48 -4.00
N CYS A 14 -7.14 -8.77 -3.79
CA CYS A 14 -8.44 -9.44 -3.88
C CYS A 14 -9.28 -9.41 -2.58
N LEU A 15 -8.77 -8.89 -1.46
CA LEU A 15 -9.54 -8.91 -0.21
C LEU A 15 -10.86 -8.11 -0.34
N PRO A 16 -12.01 -8.69 0.03
CA PRO A 16 -13.32 -8.03 -0.07
C PRO A 16 -13.58 -7.05 1.08
N ILE A 17 -12.52 -6.47 1.64
CA ILE A 17 -12.57 -5.53 2.76
C ILE A 17 -11.48 -4.47 2.59
N PRO A 18 -11.68 -3.23 3.06
CA PRO A 18 -10.62 -2.22 3.13
C PRO A 18 -9.44 -2.71 3.97
N THR A 19 -8.22 -2.31 3.60
CA THR A 19 -6.98 -2.73 4.27
C THR A 19 -6.13 -1.55 4.69
N ILE A 20 -5.59 -1.60 5.90
CA ILE A 20 -4.78 -0.51 6.48
C ILE A 20 -3.45 -1.07 6.96
N ALA A 21 -2.35 -0.55 6.43
CA ALA A 21 -1.01 -0.82 6.94
C ALA A 21 -0.71 0.10 8.13
N ALA A 22 -0.75 -0.44 9.35
CA ALA A 22 -0.35 0.27 10.56
C ALA A 22 1.14 0.02 10.84
N LEU A 23 1.98 1.05 10.68
CA LEU A 23 3.44 0.95 10.75
C LEU A 23 4.01 1.60 12.01
N PRO A 24 4.18 0.85 13.12
CA PRO A 24 4.84 1.37 14.32
C PRO A 24 6.36 1.57 14.11
N GLY A 25 6.94 1.00 13.05
CA GLY A 25 8.38 0.95 12.83
C GLY A 25 8.80 1.20 11.37
N HIS A 26 9.92 0.61 10.99
CA HIS A 26 10.48 0.76 9.64
C HIS A 26 9.77 -0.19 8.67
N ALA A 27 9.53 0.28 7.44
CA ALA A 27 9.15 -0.56 6.31
C ALA A 27 10.17 -0.37 5.20
N ALA A 28 10.99 -1.39 4.98
CA ALA A 28 12.11 -1.36 4.05
C ALA A 28 11.89 -2.38 2.92
N ALA A 29 12.33 -2.06 1.70
CA ALA A 29 12.33 -2.99 0.57
C ALA A 29 10.94 -3.62 0.36
N GLY A 30 10.85 -4.95 0.37
CA GLY A 30 9.57 -5.69 0.31
C GLY A 30 8.57 -5.29 1.41
N GLY A 31 9.03 -4.84 2.58
CA GLY A 31 8.14 -4.32 3.63
C GLY A 31 7.44 -3.01 3.23
N LEU A 32 8.14 -2.11 2.53
CA LEU A 32 7.50 -0.91 1.96
C LEU A 32 6.51 -1.29 0.86
N VAL A 33 6.88 -2.24 0.00
CA VAL A 33 6.00 -2.73 -1.08
C VAL A 33 4.75 -3.39 -0.52
N LEU A 34 4.87 -4.18 0.55
CA LEU A 34 3.71 -4.76 1.24
C LEU A 34 2.84 -3.70 1.90
N ALA A 35 3.43 -2.67 2.51
CA ALA A 35 2.68 -1.57 3.09
C ALA A 35 1.90 -0.78 2.01
N LEU A 36 2.54 -0.47 0.88
CA LEU A 36 1.90 0.17 -0.27
C LEU A 36 0.79 -0.67 -0.90
N ALA A 37 0.83 -1.99 -0.75
CA ALA A 37 -0.20 -2.88 -1.28
C ALA A 37 -1.54 -2.76 -0.54
N HIS A 38 -1.54 -2.23 0.70
CA HIS A 38 -2.76 -1.89 1.42
C HIS A 38 -3.45 -0.66 0.79
N ASP A 39 -4.72 -0.43 1.13
CA ASP A 39 -5.44 0.76 0.63
C ASP A 39 -4.94 2.02 1.32
N TYR A 40 -4.68 1.93 2.62
CA TYR A 40 -4.25 3.02 3.47
C TYR A 40 -2.98 2.65 4.22
N LEU A 41 -2.17 3.65 4.54
CA LEU A 41 -0.95 3.49 5.34
C LEU A 41 -0.95 4.56 6.43
N VAL A 42 -0.82 4.13 7.68
CA VAL A 42 -0.66 5.00 8.85
C VAL A 42 0.67 4.62 9.50
N MET A 43 1.49 5.60 9.88
CA MET A 43 2.83 5.30 10.40
C MET A 43 3.21 6.09 11.64
N ARG A 44 4.25 5.64 12.33
CA ARG A 44 4.82 6.37 13.46
C ARG A 44 5.56 7.63 13.00
N SER A 45 5.33 8.75 13.67
CA SER A 45 5.86 10.06 13.30
C SER A 45 7.36 10.24 13.58
N ASP A 46 7.90 9.61 14.62
CA ASP A 46 9.22 9.93 15.18
C ASP A 46 10.33 8.93 14.79
N ARG A 47 10.00 7.64 14.62
CA ARG A 47 10.98 6.56 14.40
C ARG A 47 10.68 5.67 13.20
N GLY A 48 9.51 5.80 12.56
CA GLY A 48 9.17 5.04 11.36
C GLY A 48 9.93 5.55 10.13
N VAL A 49 10.46 4.64 9.32
CA VAL A 49 11.17 4.98 8.07
C VAL A 49 10.68 4.09 6.93
N LEU A 50 10.30 4.73 5.83
CA LEU A 50 9.95 4.10 4.57
C LEU A 50 11.10 4.26 3.59
N TYR A 51 11.65 3.17 3.06
CA TYR A 51 12.73 3.22 2.06
C TYR A 51 12.88 1.95 1.24
N MET A 52 13.49 2.08 0.07
CA MET A 52 14.00 0.96 -0.73
C MET A 52 15.51 0.85 -0.52
N SER A 53 16.03 -0.37 -0.35
CA SER A 53 17.45 -0.64 -0.08
C SER A 53 18.15 -1.35 -1.24
N GLU A 54 17.42 -1.65 -2.31
CA GLU A 54 17.88 -2.54 -3.37
C GLU A 54 19.04 -1.95 -4.17
N LEU A 55 19.10 -0.63 -4.34
CA LEU A 55 20.27 0.04 -4.93
C LEU A 55 21.52 -0.13 -4.09
N ASP A 56 21.43 0.04 -2.77
CA ASP A 56 22.56 -0.14 -1.85
C ASP A 56 23.03 -1.60 -1.82
N LEU A 57 22.11 -2.54 -2.04
CA LEU A 57 22.37 -3.97 -2.10
C LEU A 57 22.79 -4.49 -3.48
N GLY A 58 22.80 -3.64 -4.52
CA GLY A 58 23.09 -4.04 -5.90
C GLY A 58 22.07 -5.03 -6.48
N ALA A 59 20.82 -4.98 -6.02
CA ALA A 59 19.76 -5.89 -6.42
C ALA A 59 18.77 -5.23 -7.39
N THR A 60 18.23 -6.01 -8.32
CA THR A 60 17.15 -5.56 -9.21
C THR A 60 15.78 -5.83 -8.60
N LEU A 61 14.80 -5.02 -9.03
CA LEU A 61 13.41 -5.15 -8.59
C LEU A 61 12.58 -5.90 -9.64
N PRO A 62 11.69 -6.83 -9.22
CA PRO A 62 10.69 -7.39 -10.11
C PRO A 62 9.76 -6.33 -10.69
N ASP A 63 9.24 -6.58 -11.89
CA ASP A 63 8.30 -5.69 -12.60
C ASP A 63 7.06 -5.31 -11.77
N TYR A 64 6.50 -6.28 -11.05
CA TYR A 64 5.30 -6.10 -10.25
C TYR A 64 5.53 -5.21 -9.01
N PHE A 65 6.78 -5.05 -8.53
CA PHE A 65 7.08 -4.05 -7.49
C PHE A 65 6.94 -2.64 -8.05
N ILE A 66 7.47 -2.41 -9.26
CA ILE A 66 7.44 -1.11 -9.92
C ILE A 66 6.02 -0.76 -10.36
N ALA A 67 5.27 -1.71 -10.89
CA ALA A 67 3.86 -1.50 -11.25
C ALA A 67 3.03 -1.11 -10.02
N LEU A 68 3.19 -1.80 -8.89
CA LEU A 68 2.50 -1.42 -7.65
C LEU A 68 2.89 0.00 -7.20
N ALA A 69 4.18 0.32 -7.20
CA ALA A 69 4.66 1.64 -6.82
C ALA A 69 4.11 2.75 -7.73
N LYS A 70 4.02 2.52 -9.05
CA LYS A 70 3.38 3.44 -10.00
C LYS A 70 1.90 3.65 -9.69
N SER A 71 1.20 2.57 -9.32
CA SER A 71 -0.22 2.61 -8.96
C SER A 71 -0.49 3.35 -7.65
N LYS A 72 0.40 3.24 -6.67
CA LYS A 72 0.18 3.74 -5.31
C LYS A 72 0.84 5.10 -5.02
N ILE A 73 1.89 5.45 -5.75
CA ILE A 73 2.60 6.71 -5.59
C ILE A 73 2.32 7.57 -6.82
N GLY A 74 1.39 8.52 -6.74
CA GLY A 74 0.99 9.35 -7.89
C GLY A 74 2.12 10.23 -8.45
N SER A 75 2.99 10.75 -7.56
CA SER A 75 4.06 11.68 -7.95
C SER A 75 5.28 10.96 -8.54
N SER A 76 5.67 11.35 -9.76
CA SER A 76 6.89 10.84 -10.41
C SER A 76 8.17 11.24 -9.69
N SER A 77 8.21 12.43 -9.06
CA SER A 77 9.36 12.87 -8.27
C SER A 77 9.52 12.03 -7.01
N VAL A 78 8.41 11.74 -6.31
CA VAL A 78 8.41 10.87 -5.12
C VAL A 78 8.89 9.46 -5.50
N ARG A 79 8.40 8.89 -6.61
CA ARG A 79 8.89 7.59 -7.10
C ARG A 79 10.40 7.61 -7.35
N ARG A 80 10.92 8.64 -8.01
CA ARG A 80 12.36 8.78 -8.24
C ARG A 80 13.15 8.91 -6.93
N ASP A 81 12.68 9.72 -5.99
CA ASP A 81 13.39 9.93 -4.72
C ASP A 81 13.42 8.63 -3.89
N VAL A 82 12.31 7.90 -3.81
CA VAL A 82 12.24 6.62 -3.09
C VAL A 82 13.04 5.52 -3.78
N PHE A 83 12.84 5.29 -5.08
CA PHE A 83 13.39 4.12 -5.78
C PHE A 83 14.76 4.35 -6.41
N LEU A 84 15.04 5.56 -6.92
CA LEU A 84 16.28 5.86 -7.64
C LEU A 84 17.31 6.61 -6.79
N ARG A 85 16.90 7.20 -5.66
CA ARG A 85 17.81 7.82 -4.70
C ARG A 85 17.90 7.09 -3.35
N GLY A 86 17.10 6.04 -3.14
CA GLY A 86 17.05 5.33 -1.86
C GLY A 86 16.65 6.23 -0.69
N MET A 87 15.83 7.26 -0.94
CA MET A 87 15.49 8.25 0.08
C MET A 87 14.78 7.59 1.26
N LYS A 88 15.28 7.85 2.47
CA LYS A 88 14.66 7.45 3.73
C LYS A 88 13.59 8.48 4.13
N VAL A 89 12.33 8.11 3.96
CA VAL A 89 11.18 8.99 4.24
C VAL A 89 10.64 8.71 5.64
N ARG A 90 10.33 9.76 6.42
CA ARG A 90 9.89 9.65 7.82
C ARG A 90 8.60 10.40 8.08
N GLY A 91 7.79 9.89 9.01
CA GLY A 91 6.67 10.59 9.66
C GLY A 91 5.89 11.54 8.75
N GLU A 92 5.86 12.83 9.11
CA GLU A 92 5.13 13.85 8.34
C GLU A 92 5.61 14.02 6.89
N THR A 93 6.89 13.76 6.59
CA THR A 93 7.37 13.82 5.21
C THR A 93 6.70 12.74 4.36
N ALA A 94 6.44 11.56 4.92
CA ALA A 94 5.69 10.51 4.22
C ALA A 94 4.26 10.96 3.91
N VAL A 95 3.62 11.67 4.85
CA VAL A 95 2.29 12.26 4.65
C VAL A 95 2.32 13.33 3.56
N LYS A 96 3.26 14.27 3.63
CA LYS A 96 3.44 15.35 2.62
C LYS A 96 3.74 14.80 1.22
N MET A 97 4.41 13.66 1.12
CA MET A 97 4.70 12.99 -0.15
C MET A 97 3.54 12.09 -0.64
N GLY A 98 2.48 11.92 0.15
CA GLY A 98 1.34 11.04 -0.17
C GLY A 98 1.66 9.55 -0.06
N LEU A 99 2.68 9.18 0.71
CA LEU A 99 3.02 7.78 1.01
C LEU A 99 2.25 7.22 2.21
N ALA A 100 1.85 8.09 3.13
CA ALA A 100 1.07 7.78 4.32
C ALA A 100 -0.15 8.70 4.39
N GLU A 101 -1.28 8.17 4.87
CA GLU A 101 -2.49 8.94 5.16
C GLU A 101 -2.26 9.87 6.36
N SER A 102 -1.60 9.35 7.41
CA SER A 102 -1.30 10.12 8.61
C SER A 102 -0.10 9.54 9.37
N ALA A 103 0.47 10.37 10.26
CA ALA A 103 1.57 9.97 11.13
C ALA A 103 1.25 10.30 12.59
N HIS A 104 1.47 9.35 13.51
CA HIS A 104 1.08 9.45 14.92
C HIS A 104 2.24 9.14 15.87
N GLN A 105 2.16 9.68 17.08
CA GLN A 105 3.17 9.44 18.13
C GLN A 105 2.99 8.07 18.77
N GLY A 106 4.09 7.40 19.08
CA GLY A 106 4.06 6.09 19.75
C GLY A 106 3.49 4.96 18.87
N GLU A 107 3.56 3.73 19.38
CA GLU A 107 3.01 2.56 18.68
C GLU A 107 1.48 2.49 18.88
N ASP A 108 1.02 2.80 20.09
CA ASP A 108 -0.40 2.86 20.45
C ASP A 108 -1.15 3.89 19.60
N GLY A 109 -0.61 5.09 19.42
CA GLY A 109 -1.26 6.12 18.61
C GLY A 109 -1.42 5.73 17.13
N VAL A 110 -0.46 4.99 16.58
CA VAL A 110 -0.57 4.42 15.22
C VAL A 110 -1.69 3.38 15.17
N MET A 111 -1.78 2.53 16.18
CA MET A 111 -2.80 1.48 16.24
C MET A 111 -4.20 2.04 16.44
N GLU A 112 -4.38 2.98 17.37
CA GLU A 112 -5.64 3.69 17.59
C GLU A 112 -6.12 4.40 16.32
N ALA A 113 -5.19 5.03 15.58
CA ALA A 113 -5.53 5.68 14.32
C ALA A 113 -5.94 4.71 13.22
N ALA A 114 -5.24 3.57 13.10
CA ALA A 114 -5.58 2.54 12.14
C ALA A 114 -6.94 1.88 12.47
N VAL A 115 -7.19 1.56 13.74
CA VAL A 115 -8.46 0.97 14.20
C VAL A 115 -9.61 1.93 13.94
N ARG A 116 -9.48 3.20 14.33
CA ARG A 116 -10.52 4.21 14.08
C ARG A 116 -10.86 4.33 12.59
N LEU A 117 -9.85 4.41 11.71
CA LEU A 117 -10.08 4.43 10.27
C LEU A 117 -10.77 3.12 9.79
N GLY A 118 -10.39 1.98 10.35
CA GLY A 118 -11.03 0.69 10.09
C GLY A 118 -12.51 0.67 10.49
N GLU A 119 -12.86 1.20 11.66
CA GLU A 119 -14.24 1.33 12.13
C GLU A 119 -15.07 2.25 11.24
N GLU A 120 -14.52 3.41 10.86
CA GLU A 120 -15.17 4.35 9.93
C GLU A 120 -15.49 3.71 8.58
N LEU A 121 -14.53 2.96 8.03
CA LEU A 121 -14.70 2.24 6.76
C LEU A 121 -15.67 1.06 6.89
N ALA A 122 -15.61 0.29 7.98
CA ALA A 122 -16.50 -0.83 8.24
C ALA A 122 -17.96 -0.37 8.41
N ALA A 123 -18.20 0.78 9.05
CA ALA A 123 -19.52 1.36 9.22
C ALA A 123 -20.23 1.69 7.89
N ARG A 124 -19.49 1.79 6.79
CA ARG A 124 -20.06 2.00 5.44
C ARG A 124 -20.85 0.80 4.93
N ASN A 125 -20.60 -0.39 5.47
CA ASN A 125 -21.30 -1.64 5.15
C ASN A 125 -21.44 -1.88 3.64
N TRP A 126 -20.35 -1.67 2.89
CA TRP A 126 -20.32 -1.89 1.45
C TRP A 126 -20.36 -3.39 1.12
N ASP A 127 -20.80 -3.69 -0.10
CA ASP A 127 -20.58 -5.00 -0.69
C ASP A 127 -19.07 -5.19 -0.92
N GLY A 128 -18.51 -6.20 -0.24
CA GLY A 128 -17.08 -6.47 -0.27
C GLY A 128 -16.54 -6.92 -1.62
N ASP A 129 -17.35 -7.67 -2.38
CA ASP A 129 -16.96 -8.11 -3.73
C ASP A 129 -16.89 -6.92 -4.68
N VAL A 130 -17.86 -5.99 -4.58
CA VAL A 130 -17.81 -4.72 -5.32
C VAL A 130 -16.56 -3.92 -4.95
N TYR A 131 -16.21 -3.84 -3.66
CA TYR A 131 -14.99 -3.14 -3.21
C TYR A 131 -13.72 -3.76 -3.83
N ALA A 132 -13.60 -5.09 -3.79
CA ALA A 132 -12.46 -5.81 -4.36
C ALA A 132 -12.35 -5.58 -5.88
N GLU A 133 -13.46 -5.60 -6.62
CA GLU A 133 -13.45 -5.37 -8.08
C GLU A 133 -13.09 -3.93 -8.44
N ILE A 134 -13.57 -2.94 -7.67
CA ILE A 134 -13.16 -1.54 -7.84
C ILE A 134 -11.67 -1.38 -7.56
N ARG A 135 -11.15 -1.98 -6.47
CA ARG A 135 -9.72 -1.91 -6.13
C ARG A 135 -8.85 -2.48 -7.26
N LYS A 136 -9.20 -3.64 -7.80
CA LYS A 136 -8.46 -4.22 -8.94
C LYS A 136 -8.52 -3.33 -10.18
N SER A 137 -9.70 -2.77 -10.46
CA SER A 137 -9.91 -1.87 -11.60
C SER A 137 -9.15 -0.54 -11.48
N LEU A 138 -8.93 -0.05 -10.25
CA LEU A 138 -8.12 1.13 -9.98
C LEU A 138 -6.64 0.91 -10.34
N TYR A 139 -6.17 -0.34 -10.32
CA TYR A 139 -4.78 -0.71 -10.53
C TYR A 139 -4.62 -1.81 -11.61
N PRO A 140 -4.94 -1.50 -12.89
CA PRO A 140 -5.02 -2.52 -13.95
C PRO A 140 -3.65 -3.14 -14.31
N GLU A 141 -2.58 -2.35 -14.31
CA GLU A 141 -1.23 -2.82 -14.67
C GLU A 141 -0.73 -3.89 -13.68
N ILE A 142 -0.78 -3.60 -12.38
CA ILE A 142 -0.37 -4.57 -11.34
C ILE A 142 -1.33 -5.76 -11.29
N SER A 143 -2.64 -5.55 -11.44
CA SER A 143 -3.61 -6.66 -11.50
C SER A 143 -3.27 -7.64 -12.62
N GLY A 144 -2.95 -7.13 -13.82
CA GLY A 144 -2.52 -7.94 -14.95
C GLY A 144 -1.23 -8.72 -14.67
N LEU A 145 -0.21 -8.07 -14.10
CA LEU A 145 1.05 -8.73 -13.74
C LEU A 145 0.87 -9.80 -12.65
N LEU A 146 -0.09 -9.63 -11.75
CA LEU A 146 -0.46 -10.61 -10.72
C LEU A 146 -1.38 -11.73 -11.24
N GLY A 147 -1.81 -11.67 -12.51
CA GLY A 147 -2.73 -12.65 -13.10
C GLY A 147 -4.17 -12.53 -12.59
N LEU A 148 -4.54 -11.36 -12.05
CA LEU A 148 -5.88 -11.09 -11.55
C LEU A 148 -6.81 -10.69 -12.69
N THR A 149 -8.01 -11.26 -12.70
CA THR A 149 -9.09 -10.83 -13.60
C THR A 149 -10.04 -9.89 -12.86
N THR A 150 -10.56 -8.90 -13.58
CA THR A 150 -11.63 -8.02 -13.10
C THR A 150 -12.97 -8.50 -13.60
N LYS A 151 -14.01 -8.28 -12.80
CA LYS A 151 -15.40 -8.57 -13.12
C LYS A 151 -16.21 -7.30 -12.94
N VAL A 152 -17.06 -6.99 -13.91
CA VAL A 152 -18.03 -5.90 -13.76
C VAL A 152 -19.22 -6.47 -13.00
N ILE A 153 -19.40 -6.00 -11.76
CA ILE A 153 -20.56 -6.33 -10.95
C ILE A 153 -21.56 -5.19 -11.09
N THR A 154 -22.73 -5.48 -11.63
CA THR A 154 -23.86 -4.55 -11.66
C THR A 154 -24.95 -5.12 -10.78
N ILE A 155 -25.18 -4.48 -9.64
CA ILE A 155 -26.33 -4.79 -8.80
C ILE A 155 -27.48 -3.95 -9.36
N SER A 156 -28.44 -4.58 -10.05
CA SER A 156 -29.71 -3.93 -10.38
C SER A 156 -30.48 -3.66 -9.08
N LYS A 157 -30.14 -2.57 -8.42
CA LYS A 157 -30.97 -1.94 -7.39
C LYS A 157 -31.28 -0.53 -7.88
N LEU A 158 -32.40 -0.45 -8.62
CA LEU A 158 -33.24 0.74 -8.65
C LEU A 158 -33.87 0.90 -7.26
#